data_AF-A0A0L0UJW2-F1
#
_entry.id   AF-A0A0L0UJW2-F1
#
_cell.length_a   1.000
_cell.length_b   1.000
_cell.length_c   1.000
_cell.angle_alpha   90.00
_cell.angle_beta   90.00
_cell.angle_gamma   90.00
#
_symmetry.space_group_name_H-M   'P 1'
#
loop_
_entity.id
_entity.type
_entity.pdbx_description
1 polymer ?
#
loop_
_entity_poly.entity_id
_entity_poly.type
_entity_poly.pdbx_seq_one_letter_code
_entity_poly.pdbx_strand_id
1 'polypeptide(L)'
;MLHELALATVFGWVDDNLFVKEVESTVNMDEVAERSRQLGVLTNVDKYSPFQDEQKFIGFVWNGVERTVRLPEGKLDTRILQIKRFLQTGHKYSYEESVQMDKELGTQEGTETDAI
;
A
#
# COMPACT_ATOMS: atom_id res chain seq x y z
N MET A 1 11.79 -16.46 -8.70
CA MET A 1 10.41 -16.09 -8.31
C MET A 1 9.49 -15.85 -9.52
N LEU A 2 9.69 -14.83 -10.37
CA LEU A 2 8.76 -14.51 -11.48
C LEU A 2 8.34 -15.71 -12.35
N HIS A 3 9.31 -16.36 -13.00
CA HIS A 3 9.05 -17.53 -13.85
C HIS A 3 8.76 -18.81 -13.07
N GLU A 4 9.17 -18.87 -11.79
CA GLU A 4 8.92 -20.03 -10.93
C GLU A 4 7.45 -20.09 -10.46
N LEU A 5 6.79 -18.93 -10.33
CA LEU A 5 5.45 -18.78 -9.77
C LEU A 5 4.44 -18.23 -10.79
N ALA A 6 4.75 -18.27 -12.09
CA ALA A 6 3.88 -17.74 -13.15
C ALA A 6 3.33 -16.33 -12.85
N LEU A 7 4.21 -15.46 -12.32
CA LEU A 7 3.92 -14.05 -12.05
C LEU A 7 4.26 -13.22 -13.28
N ALA A 8 3.44 -12.21 -13.57
CA ALA A 8 3.68 -11.27 -14.65
C ALA A 8 4.76 -10.25 -14.26
N THR A 9 4.68 -9.69 -13.04
CA THR A 9 5.70 -8.76 -12.52
C THR A 9 5.64 -8.67 -10.99
N VAL A 10 6.65 -8.05 -10.39
CA VAL A 10 6.70 -7.70 -8.96
C VAL A 10 7.22 -6.29 -8.83
N PHE A 11 6.51 -5.45 -8.08
CA PHE A 11 6.99 -4.13 -7.66
C PHE A 11 7.42 -4.21 -6.20
N GLY A 12 8.68 -3.85 -5.92
CA GLY A 12 9.22 -3.82 -4.56
C GLY A 12 9.50 -2.39 -4.09
N TRP A 13 9.14 -2.09 -2.85
CA TRP A 13 9.47 -0.84 -2.15
C TRP A 13 9.87 -1.15 -0.71
N VAL A 14 11.17 -1.06 -0.43
CA VAL A 14 11.76 -1.45 0.87
C VAL A 14 11.31 -2.88 1.24
N ASP A 15 10.40 -3.02 2.22
CA ASP A 15 9.89 -4.32 2.67
C ASP A 15 8.52 -4.66 2.05
N ASP A 16 7.84 -3.69 1.41
CA ASP A 16 6.54 -3.89 0.78
C ASP A 16 6.69 -4.39 -0.66
N ASN A 17 5.89 -5.40 -1.01
CA ASN A 17 5.91 -5.99 -2.34
C ASN A 17 4.49 -6.11 -2.90
N LEU A 18 4.31 -5.69 -4.15
CA LEU A 18 3.10 -5.90 -4.92
C LEU A 18 3.38 -6.92 -6.03
N PHE A 19 2.79 -8.10 -5.89
CA PHE A 19 2.87 -9.18 -6.86
C PHE A 19 1.75 -9.06 -7.88
N VAL A 20 2.05 -9.24 -9.16
CA VAL A 20 1.07 -9.18 -10.25
C VAL A 20 1.13 -10.49 -11.03
N LYS A 21 -0.04 -11.07 -11.30
CA LYS A 21 -0.19 -12.30 -12.08
C LYS A 21 -1.12 -12.08 -13.27
N GLU A 22 -1.02 -12.94 -14.27
CA GLU A 22 -2.04 -13.03 -15.31
C GLU A 22 -3.35 -13.59 -14.71
N VAL A 23 -4.49 -13.24 -15.31
CA VAL A 23 -5.82 -13.63 -14.81
C VAL A 23 -5.96 -15.16 -14.79
N GLU A 24 -5.42 -15.82 -15.80
CA GLU A 24 -5.45 -17.28 -15.98
C GLU A 24 -4.45 -18.02 -15.09
N SER A 25 -3.51 -17.31 -14.45
CA SER A 25 -2.53 -17.92 -13.57
C SER A 25 -3.19 -18.46 -12.30
N THR A 26 -2.90 -19.71 -11.94
CA THR A 26 -3.46 -20.38 -10.76
C THR A 26 -2.69 -20.07 -9.47
N VAL A 27 -1.58 -19.33 -9.56
CA VAL A 27 -0.76 -18.98 -8.39
C VAL A 27 -1.58 -18.19 -7.37
N ASN A 28 -1.46 -18.57 -6.11
CA ASN A 28 -2.03 -17.84 -4.98
C ASN A 28 -0.93 -17.24 -4.08
N MET A 29 -1.33 -16.38 -3.14
CA MET A 29 -0.37 -15.69 -2.27
C MET A 29 0.29 -16.60 -1.23
N ASP A 30 -0.31 -17.75 -0.90
CA ASP A 30 0.31 -18.73 0.02
C ASP A 30 1.55 -19.37 -0.64
N GLU A 31 1.46 -19.68 -1.94
CA GLU A 31 2.59 -20.18 -2.73
C GLU A 31 3.72 -19.15 -2.82
N VAL A 32 3.37 -17.88 -3.02
CA VAL A 32 4.32 -16.76 -3.03
C VAL A 32 4.99 -16.59 -1.67
N ALA A 33 4.22 -16.62 -0.58
CA ALA A 33 4.72 -16.50 0.78
C ALA A 33 5.66 -17.66 1.16
N GLU A 34 5.27 -18.89 0.84
CA GLU A 34 6.09 -20.08 1.10
C GLU A 34 7.40 -20.03 0.31
N ARG A 35 7.35 -19.64 -0.97
CA ARG A 35 8.58 -19.48 -1.78
C ARG A 35 9.48 -18.39 -1.22
N SER A 36 8.90 -17.27 -0.78
CA SER A 36 9.66 -16.17 -0.18
C SER A 36 10.35 -16.61 1.11
N ARG A 37 9.66 -17.38 1.95
CA ARG A 37 10.21 -18.01 3.16
C ARG A 37 11.40 -18.93 2.83
N GLN A 38 11.28 -19.76 1.80
CA GLN A 38 12.37 -20.65 1.35
C GLN A 38 13.61 -19.90 0.87
N LEU A 39 13.43 -18.70 0.32
CA LEU A 39 14.52 -17.83 -0.12
C LEU A 39 15.15 -17.03 1.04
N GLY A 40 14.69 -17.24 2.27
CA GLY A 40 15.17 -16.54 3.46
C GLY A 40 14.51 -15.18 3.71
N VAL A 41 13.44 -14.85 2.98
CA VAL A 41 12.65 -13.64 3.22
C VAL A 41 11.63 -13.95 4.33
N LEU A 42 11.77 -13.26 5.47
CA LEU A 42 10.84 -13.35 6.59
C LEU A 42 9.49 -12.74 6.19
N THR A 43 8.63 -13.57 5.61
CA THR A 43 7.28 -13.18 5.20
C THR A 43 6.35 -13.37 6.37
N ASN A 44 5.67 -12.31 6.81
CA ASN A 44 4.68 -12.40 7.86
C ASN A 44 3.36 -12.91 7.25
N VAL A 45 2.97 -14.13 7.64
CA VAL A 45 1.78 -14.80 7.12
C VAL A 45 0.47 -14.09 7.44
N ASP A 46 0.45 -13.27 8.49
CA ASP A 46 -0.74 -12.51 8.89
C ASP A 46 -0.83 -11.14 8.19
N LYS A 47 0.18 -10.75 7.40
CA LYS A 47 0.28 -9.39 6.82
C LYS A 47 0.11 -9.31 5.31
N TYR A 48 0.04 -10.42 4.59
CA TYR A 48 -0.23 -10.37 3.15
C TYR A 48 -1.73 -10.43 2.85
N SER A 49 -2.13 -9.82 1.75
CA SER A 49 -3.49 -9.93 1.20
C SER A 49 -3.50 -10.90 0.02
N PRO A 50 -4.57 -11.68 -0.19
CA PRO A 50 -4.75 -12.46 -1.42
C PRO A 50 -4.73 -11.59 -2.68
N PHE A 51 -4.48 -12.20 -3.85
CA PHE A 51 -4.62 -11.50 -5.13
C PHE A 51 -6.07 -10.98 -5.32
N GLN A 52 -6.19 -9.71 -5.69
CA GLN A 52 -7.46 -9.04 -5.96
C GLN A 52 -7.28 -8.07 -7.14
N ASP A 53 -8.40 -7.62 -7.71
CA ASP A 53 -8.41 -6.61 -8.77
C ASP A 53 -7.84 -5.28 -8.27
N GLU A 54 -8.19 -4.89 -7.04
CA GLU A 54 -7.67 -3.72 -6.36
C GLU A 54 -6.78 -4.10 -5.17
N GLN A 55 -5.61 -3.47 -5.05
CA GLN A 55 -4.72 -3.63 -3.90
C GLN A 55 -4.14 -2.29 -3.47
N LYS A 56 -4.02 -2.09 -2.14
CA LYS A 56 -3.28 -0.95 -1.59
C LYS A 56 -1.77 -1.25 -1.67
N PHE A 57 -1.01 -0.34 -2.26
CA PHE A 57 0.45 -0.40 -2.32
C PHE A 57 1.03 1.01 -2.23
N ILE A 58 2.01 1.22 -1.33
CA ILE A 58 2.71 2.50 -1.08
C ILE A 58 1.77 3.72 -0.97
N GLY A 59 0.61 3.53 -0.35
CA GLY A 59 -0.38 4.60 -0.11
C GLY A 59 -1.30 4.95 -1.29
N PHE A 60 -1.32 4.13 -2.34
CA PHE A 60 -2.25 4.21 -3.47
C PHE A 60 -3.07 2.93 -3.61
N VAL A 61 -4.25 3.04 -4.23
CA VAL A 61 -5.02 1.87 -4.69
C VAL A 61 -4.67 1.62 -6.15
N TRP A 62 -4.17 0.43 -6.43
CA TRP A 62 -3.84 -0.05 -7.76
C TRP A 62 -4.93 -0.99 -8.24
N ASN A 63 -5.46 -0.76 -9.44
CA ASN A 63 -6.38 -1.67 -10.10
C ASN A 63 -5.66 -2.37 -11.26
N GLY A 64 -5.40 -3.67 -11.12
CA GLY A 64 -4.66 -4.45 -12.11
C GLY A 64 -5.45 -4.74 -13.40
N VAL A 65 -6.78 -4.79 -13.29
CA VAL A 65 -7.69 -5.10 -14.41
C VAL A 65 -7.91 -3.86 -15.28
N GLU A 66 -8.24 -2.73 -14.65
CA GLU A 66 -8.46 -1.44 -15.34
C GLU A 66 -7.15 -0.71 -15.66
N ARG A 67 -6.03 -1.15 -15.09
CA ARG A 67 -4.69 -0.55 -15.23
C ARG A 67 -4.66 0.90 -14.76
N THR A 68 -5.32 1.17 -13.65
CA THR A 68 -5.39 2.50 -13.04
C THR A 68 -4.70 2.53 -11.67
N VAL A 69 -4.24 3.71 -11.27
CA VAL A 69 -3.72 3.97 -9.92
C VAL A 69 -4.39 5.23 -9.41
N ARG A 70 -4.95 5.16 -8.20
CA ARG A 70 -5.68 6.28 -7.59
C ARG A 70 -5.32 6.43 -6.12
N LEU A 71 -5.62 7.61 -5.57
CA LEU A 71 -5.59 7.79 -4.14
C LEU A 71 -6.74 6.98 -3.48
N PRO A 72 -6.54 6.45 -2.26
CA PRO A 72 -7.63 5.98 -1.44
C PRO A 72 -8.71 7.04 -1.27
N GLU A 73 -9.96 6.59 -1.12
CA GLU A 73 -11.09 7.47 -0.85
C GLU A 73 -10.85 8.28 0.43
N GLY A 74 -11.34 9.53 0.46
CA GLY A 74 -11.12 10.45 1.58
C GLY A 74 -9.71 11.04 1.69
N LYS A 75 -8.68 10.47 1.05
CA LYS A 75 -7.30 11.00 1.13
C LYS A 75 -7.18 12.38 0.48
N LEU A 76 -7.96 12.65 -0.58
CA LEU A 76 -8.07 13.98 -1.18
C LEU A 76 -8.69 15.00 -0.23
N ASP A 77 -9.78 14.64 0.46
CA ASP A 77 -10.45 15.53 1.41
C ASP A 77 -9.55 15.86 2.60
N THR A 78 -8.86 14.85 3.13
CA THR A 78 -7.84 15.04 4.17
C THR A 78 -6.75 16.00 3.72
N ARG A 79 -6.26 15.87 2.48
CA ARG A 79 -5.26 16.78 1.92
C ARG A 79 -5.79 18.20 1.77
N ILE A 80 -7.02 18.36 1.31
CA ILE A 80 -7.66 19.68 1.21
C ILE A 80 -7.76 20.32 2.60
N LEU A 81 -8.14 19.55 3.63
CA LEU A 81 -8.25 20.04 5.00
C LEU A 81 -6.89 20.47 5.57
N GLN A 82 -5.84 19.70 5.31
CA GLN A 82 -4.47 20.03 5.72
C GLN A 82 -3.97 21.32 5.05
N ILE A 83 -4.15 21.46 3.74
CA ILE A 83 -3.76 22.68 3.01
C ILE A 83 -4.54 23.90 3.55
N LYS A 84 -5.84 23.75 3.82
CA LYS A 84 -6.65 24.82 4.42
C LYS A 84 -6.09 25.32 5.75
N ARG A 85 -5.48 24.44 6.56
CA ARG A 85 -4.81 24.85 7.79
C ARG A 85 -3.64 25.79 7.48
N PHE A 86 -2.75 25.41 6.57
CA PHE A 86 -1.60 26.24 6.15
C PHE A 86 -1.96 27.62 5.59
N LEU A 87 -3.15 27.77 5.02
CA LEU A 87 -3.63 29.04 4.46
C LEU A 87 -4.12 30.05 5.53
N GLN A 88 -4.16 29.67 6.80
CA GLN A 88 -4.54 30.58 7.88
C GLN A 88 -3.49 31.69 8.07
N THR A 89 -3.86 32.91 7.65
CA THR A 89 -2.98 34.09 7.73
C THR A 89 -2.65 34.42 9.19
N GLY A 90 -1.36 34.62 9.47
CA GLY A 90 -0.87 34.95 10.82
C GLY A 90 -0.71 33.76 11.77
N HIS A 91 -1.07 32.55 11.33
CA HIS A 91 -0.82 31.33 12.10
C HIS A 91 0.67 30.98 12.06
N LYS A 92 1.27 30.77 13.23
CA LYS A 92 2.65 30.27 13.37
C LYS A 92 2.58 28.81 13.74
N TYR A 93 3.26 27.97 12.98
CA TYR A 93 3.34 26.53 13.23
C TYR A 93 4.58 26.24 14.07
N SER A 94 4.43 25.43 15.11
CA SER A 94 5.59 24.82 15.76
C SER A 94 6.21 23.76 14.85
N TYR A 95 7.47 23.40 15.12
CA TYR A 95 8.13 22.31 14.42
C TYR A 95 7.33 21.01 14.57
N GLU A 96 6.85 20.73 15.78
CA GLU A 96 6.04 19.54 16.11
C GLU A 96 4.72 19.52 15.33
N GLU A 97 4.04 20.67 15.19
CA GLU A 97 2.81 20.75 14.40
C GLU A 97 3.09 20.48 12.92
N SER A 98 4.17 21.05 12.36
CA SER A 98 4.56 20.75 10.98
C SER A 98 4.94 19.28 10.77
N VAL A 99 5.62 18.65 11.72
CA VAL A 99 5.98 17.22 11.65
C VAL A 99 4.78 16.30 11.84
N GLN A 100 3.87 16.63 12.76
CA GLN A 100 2.67 15.84 12.99
C GLN A 100 1.76 15.86 11.76
N MET A 101 1.60 17.03 11.14
CA MET A 101 0.86 17.15 9.88
C MET A 101 1.55 16.39 8.74
N ASP A 102 2.90 16.37 8.67
CA ASP A 102 3.67 15.57 7.71
C ASP A 102 3.50 14.05 7.91
N LYS A 103 3.40 13.57 9.14
CA LYS A 103 3.13 12.16 9.43
C LYS A 103 1.73 11.74 8.97
N GLU A 104 0.74 12.61 9.10
CA GLU A 104 -0.57 12.45 8.49
C GLU A 104 -0.50 12.56 6.95
N LEU A 105 0.64 12.96 6.37
CA LEU A 105 0.92 12.85 4.95
C LEU A 105 1.44 11.47 4.54
N GLY A 106 2.33 10.88 5.33
CA GLY A 106 3.05 9.65 4.97
C GLY A 106 2.44 8.35 5.49
N THR A 107 1.66 8.36 6.58
CA THR A 107 1.28 7.13 7.27
C THR A 107 -0.24 7.04 7.43
N GLN A 108 -0.88 6.38 6.48
CA GLN A 108 -2.00 5.50 6.77
C GLN A 108 -1.57 4.06 6.43
N GLU A 109 -0.45 3.64 7.00
CA GLU A 109 -0.20 2.21 7.17
C GLU A 109 -0.94 1.77 8.43
N GLY A 110 -1.99 0.97 8.20
CA GLY A 110 -2.45 -0.03 9.16
C GLY A 110 -2.89 0.46 10.54
N THR A 111 -3.98 1.21 10.62
CA THR A 111 -4.89 1.09 11.78
C THR A 111 -6.33 1.23 11.32
N GLU A 112 -6.84 0.20 10.66
CA GLU A 112 -8.27 -0.12 10.70
C GLU A 112 -8.41 -1.60 11.00
N THR A 113 -8.84 -1.84 12.23
CA THR A 113 -9.43 -3.06 12.73
C THR A 113 -10.62 -3.42 11.84
N ASP A 114 -10.61 -4.60 11.23
CA ASP A 114 -11.78 -5.37 10.80
C ASP A 114 -11.34 -6.84 10.91
N ALA A 115 -11.72 -7.63 11.92
CA ALA A 115 -13.07 -8.07 12.27
C ALA A 115 -13.83 -8.65 11.07
N ILE A 116 -13.35 -9.78 10.53
CA ILE A 116 -13.95 -11.15 10.57
C ILE A 116 -13.14 -12.05 9.64
#